data_AF-I2G705-F1
#
_entry.id   AF-I2G705-F1
#
_cell.length_a   1.000
_cell.length_b   1.000
_cell.length_c   1.000
_cell.angle_alpha   90.00
_cell.angle_beta   90.00
_cell.angle_gamma   90.00
#
_symmetry.space_group_name_H-M   'P 1'
#
loop_
_entity.id
_entity.type
_entity.pdbx_description
1 polymer ?
#
loop_
_entity_poly.entity_id
_entity_poly.type
_entity_poly.pdbx_seq_one_letter_code
_entity_poly.pdbx_strand_id
1 'polypeptide(L)'
;MGNTNSATVNRDPPKVHRDLCGLRYDNRFSFAWNKPRGITTTCFNDVVLEPLATWVLLLVLLPLLALSLRRTRSSSICSSRLINYRSSTYRNEHKFSGRHSRWRTALDVIYMLLVVAALLMNILQFVRLVLADRGAGLLPFNLAGILIVLVLMHLRTPDLGAVSSTILAFWTMLLAFTAVALPGMAKLEGIEDRKGTEYLLSDEKIDVGVQIGLYAVSWLVEASRLVKRSVAARKESRGSSKLPETPHNDGLAMSRSVEDKAVANA
;
A
#
# COMPACT_ATOMS: atom_id res chain seq x y z
N MET A 1 -23.46 -6.92 62.57
CA MET A 1 -24.04 -7.01 61.21
C MET A 1 -22.98 -6.52 60.22
N GLY A 2 -22.11 -7.43 59.76
CA GLY A 2 -21.05 -7.12 58.81
C GLY A 2 -21.58 -7.31 57.39
N ASN A 3 -21.53 -6.24 56.60
CA ASN A 3 -22.03 -6.21 55.22
C ASN A 3 -20.99 -6.90 54.30
N THR A 4 -21.08 -8.21 54.14
CA THR A 4 -20.31 -8.99 53.17
C THR A 4 -20.92 -8.85 51.78
N ASN A 5 -20.91 -7.64 51.23
CA ASN A 5 -21.25 -7.44 49.83
C ASN A 5 -20.01 -7.71 48.99
N SER A 6 -19.97 -8.94 48.48
CA SER A 6 -19.61 -9.22 47.09
C SER A 6 -18.39 -8.45 46.57
N ALA A 7 -17.20 -8.84 47.03
CA ALA A 7 -16.08 -8.91 46.12
C ALA A 7 -16.45 -9.96 45.05
N THR A 8 -17.20 -9.56 44.02
CA THR A 8 -17.20 -10.26 42.74
C THR A 8 -15.78 -10.15 42.23
N VAL A 9 -14.95 -11.08 42.68
CA VAL A 9 -13.65 -11.38 42.12
C VAL A 9 -13.91 -11.50 40.63
N ASN A 10 -13.48 -10.50 39.86
CA ASN A 10 -13.38 -10.54 38.40
C ASN A 10 -12.41 -11.67 38.09
N ARG A 11 -12.90 -12.91 38.17
CA ARG A 11 -12.15 -14.07 37.72
C ARG A 11 -12.17 -13.97 36.22
N ASP A 12 -11.00 -13.65 35.67
CA ASP A 12 -10.71 -13.85 34.27
C ASP A 12 -11.30 -15.19 33.83
N PRO A 13 -12.06 -15.22 32.72
CA PRO A 13 -12.63 -16.46 32.24
C PRO A 13 -11.51 -17.48 31.93
N PRO A 14 -11.78 -18.78 32.03
CA PRO A 14 -10.77 -19.81 31.79
C PRO A 14 -10.20 -19.69 30.37
N LYS A 15 -8.87 -19.58 30.27
CA LYS A 15 -8.10 -19.45 29.03
C LYS A 15 -7.65 -20.83 28.57
N VAL A 16 -7.63 -21.07 27.26
CA VAL A 16 -7.16 -22.34 26.67
C VAL A 16 -5.94 -22.04 25.80
N HIS A 17 -4.90 -22.86 25.91
CA HIS A 17 -3.69 -22.71 25.08
C HIS A 17 -3.90 -23.34 23.69
N ARG A 18 -3.42 -22.68 22.63
CA ARG A 18 -3.26 -23.23 21.27
C ARG A 18 -1.91 -22.82 20.71
N ASP A 19 -1.20 -23.73 20.05
CA ASP A 19 0.18 -23.54 19.61
C ASP A 19 0.41 -22.26 18.77
N LEU A 20 -0.55 -21.86 17.92
CA LEU A 20 -0.45 -20.64 17.10
C LEU A 20 -0.98 -19.37 17.78
N CYS A 21 -1.88 -19.52 18.75
CA CYS A 21 -2.66 -18.42 19.32
C CYS A 21 -2.48 -18.24 20.83
N GLY A 22 -1.47 -18.92 21.42
CA GLY A 22 -1.11 -18.80 22.83
C GLY A 22 -2.29 -19.01 23.78
N LEU A 23 -2.28 -18.30 24.91
CA LEU A 23 -3.35 -18.31 25.91
C LEU A 23 -4.41 -17.23 25.62
N ARG A 24 -5.57 -17.64 25.09
CA ARG A 24 -6.69 -16.73 24.82
C ARG A 24 -8.03 -17.31 25.29
N TYR A 25 -8.97 -16.42 25.58
CA TYR A 25 -10.34 -16.80 25.94
C TYR A 25 -11.10 -17.45 24.77
N ASP A 26 -10.87 -16.97 23.56
CA ASP A 26 -11.57 -17.41 22.36
C ASP A 26 -11.10 -18.77 21.82
N ASN A 27 -9.96 -19.28 22.28
CA ASN A 27 -9.42 -20.59 21.92
C ASN A 27 -10.33 -21.77 22.30
N ARG A 28 -11.32 -21.55 23.18
CA ARG A 28 -12.34 -22.56 23.50
C ARG A 28 -13.38 -22.72 22.38
N PHE A 29 -13.49 -21.76 21.47
CA PHE A 29 -14.44 -21.82 20.36
C PHE A 29 -13.75 -22.34 19.09
N SER A 30 -14.45 -23.16 18.33
CA SER A 30 -14.02 -23.55 16.97
C SER A 30 -14.10 -22.36 16.02
N PHE A 31 -13.25 -22.32 15.00
CA PHE A 31 -13.29 -21.31 13.93
C PHE A 31 -14.62 -21.30 13.18
N ALA A 32 -15.31 -22.45 13.13
CA ALA A 32 -16.58 -22.61 12.43
C ALA A 32 -17.82 -22.31 13.31
N TRP A 33 -17.65 -21.81 14.55
CA TRP A 33 -18.77 -21.69 15.49
C TRP A 33 -19.81 -20.66 15.01
N ASN A 34 -21.01 -21.17 14.70
CA ASN A 34 -22.13 -20.52 14.00
C ASN A 34 -22.97 -19.58 14.90
N LYS A 35 -22.52 -19.36 16.14
CA LYS A 35 -23.09 -18.42 17.11
C LYS A 35 -21.99 -17.47 17.59
N PRO A 36 -21.31 -16.74 16.68
CA PRO A 36 -20.51 -15.63 17.15
C PRO A 36 -21.52 -14.67 17.79
N ARG A 37 -21.28 -14.20 19.01
CA ARG A 37 -21.99 -13.01 19.55
C ARG A 37 -21.56 -11.75 18.77
N GLY A 38 -21.44 -11.86 17.44
CA GLY A 38 -20.80 -10.94 16.53
C GLY A 38 -19.29 -10.74 16.75
N ILE A 39 -18.60 -11.64 17.47
CA ILE A 39 -17.16 -11.53 17.77
C ILE A 39 -16.41 -12.49 16.84
N THR A 40 -15.60 -11.97 15.92
CA THR A 40 -14.60 -12.76 15.20
C THR A 40 -13.56 -13.25 16.21
N THR A 41 -13.22 -14.53 16.22
CA THR A 41 -12.15 -15.03 17.09
C THR A 41 -10.84 -14.33 16.71
N THR A 42 -10.20 -13.66 17.66
CA THR A 42 -8.91 -12.98 17.48
C THR A 42 -7.86 -13.90 16.86
N CYS A 43 -7.84 -15.17 17.28
CA CYS A 43 -6.98 -16.19 16.69
C CYS A 43 -7.22 -16.39 15.17
N PHE A 44 -8.48 -16.34 14.71
CA PHE A 44 -8.78 -16.42 13.28
C PHE A 44 -8.31 -15.18 12.53
N ASN A 45 -8.43 -14.01 13.14
CA ASN A 45 -7.97 -12.79 12.51
C ASN A 45 -6.45 -12.86 12.28
N ASP A 46 -5.68 -13.19 13.30
CA ASP A 46 -4.21 -13.19 13.25
C ASP A 46 -3.63 -14.34 12.38
N VAL A 47 -4.35 -15.47 12.27
CA VAL A 47 -3.88 -16.68 11.54
C VAL A 47 -4.41 -16.74 10.11
N VAL A 48 -5.62 -16.26 9.85
CA VAL A 48 -6.28 -16.42 8.55
C VAL A 48 -6.50 -15.08 7.88
N LEU A 49 -7.17 -14.14 8.56
CA LEU A 49 -7.65 -12.92 7.92
C LEU A 49 -6.52 -11.94 7.60
N GLU A 50 -5.62 -11.68 8.55
CA GLU A 50 -4.49 -10.78 8.39
C GLU A 50 -3.50 -11.26 7.32
N PRO A 51 -2.99 -12.51 7.35
CA PRO A 51 -2.04 -12.99 6.36
C PRO A 51 -2.65 -13.17 4.97
N LEU A 52 -3.98 -13.15 4.83
CA LEU A 52 -4.68 -13.30 3.55
C LEU A 52 -4.23 -12.26 2.53
N ALA A 53 -3.99 -11.01 2.95
CA ALA A 53 -3.46 -9.97 2.05
C ALA A 53 -2.11 -10.38 1.45
N THR A 54 -1.23 -10.97 2.26
CA THR A 54 0.09 -11.43 1.83
C THR A 54 -0.01 -12.69 0.96
N TRP A 55 -0.92 -13.61 1.26
CA TRP A 55 -1.18 -14.77 0.40
C TRP A 55 -1.65 -14.36 -0.98
N VAL A 56 -2.59 -13.42 -1.06
CA VAL A 56 -3.07 -12.86 -2.33
C VAL A 56 -1.94 -12.14 -3.07
N LEU A 57 -1.08 -11.39 -2.35
CA LEU A 57 0.10 -10.77 -2.95
C LEU A 57 1.02 -11.82 -3.60
N LEU A 58 1.37 -12.87 -2.87
CA LEU A 58 2.32 -13.89 -3.30
C LEU A 58 1.78 -14.80 -4.40
N LEU A 59 0.54 -15.28 -4.26
CA LEU A 59 -0.02 -16.31 -5.13
C LEU A 59 -0.76 -15.74 -6.34
N VAL A 60 -1.23 -14.49 -6.26
CA VAL A 60 -2.05 -13.88 -7.32
C VAL A 60 -1.36 -12.65 -7.90
N LEU A 61 -1.07 -11.63 -7.08
CA LEU A 61 -0.61 -10.34 -7.61
C LEU A 61 0.81 -10.42 -8.19
N LEU A 62 1.76 -11.09 -7.53
CA LEU A 62 3.13 -11.23 -8.02
C LEU A 62 3.21 -12.03 -9.34
N PRO A 63 2.53 -13.18 -9.50
CA PRO A 63 2.47 -13.85 -10.79
C PRO A 63 1.85 -13.00 -11.90
N LEU A 64 0.75 -12.29 -11.62
CA LEU A 64 0.13 -11.39 -12.59
C LEU A 64 1.07 -10.23 -12.96
N LEU A 65 1.78 -9.67 -11.99
CA LEU A 65 2.80 -8.66 -12.22
C LEU A 65 3.96 -9.21 -13.05
N ALA A 66 4.45 -10.41 -12.77
CA ALA A 66 5.49 -11.04 -13.56
C ALA A 66 5.04 -11.25 -15.02
N LEU A 67 3.78 -11.65 -15.24
CA LEU A 67 3.20 -11.79 -16.58
C LEU A 67 3.06 -10.44 -17.29
N SER A 68 2.60 -9.38 -16.62
CA SER A 68 2.50 -8.05 -17.22
C SER A 68 3.89 -7.51 -17.61
N LEU A 69 4.88 -7.66 -16.73
CA LEU A 69 6.26 -7.26 -17.00
C LEU A 69 6.89 -8.03 -18.16
N ARG A 70 6.59 -9.34 -18.29
CA ARG A 70 7.03 -10.16 -19.44
C ARG A 70 6.40 -9.67 -20.75
N ARG A 71 5.10 -9.38 -20.76
CA ARG A 71 4.40 -8.87 -21.96
C ARG A 71 4.99 -7.55 -22.44
N THR A 72 5.22 -6.61 -21.51
CA THR A 72 5.79 -5.29 -21.84
C THR A 72 7.22 -5.38 -22.37
N ARG A 73 8.02 -6.34 -21.88
CA ARG A 73 9.38 -6.55 -22.38
C ARG A 73 9.41 -7.11 -23.81
N SER A 74 8.42 -7.92 -24.19
CA SER A 74 8.32 -8.47 -25.54
C SER A 74 7.91 -7.44 -26.59
N SER A 75 7.18 -6.39 -26.20
CA SER A 75 6.75 -5.32 -27.11
C SER A 75 7.77 -4.18 -27.24
N SER A 76 8.77 -4.10 -26.35
CA SER A 76 9.71 -2.98 -26.26
C SER A 76 11.09 -3.20 -26.93
N ILE A 77 11.23 -4.15 -27.85
CA ILE A 77 12.52 -4.49 -28.51
C ILE A 77 13.15 -3.27 -29.23
N CYS A 78 12.41 -2.18 -29.48
CA CYS A 78 12.93 -1.01 -30.20
C CYS A 78 13.22 0.27 -29.36
N SER A 79 12.99 0.30 -28.04
CA SER A 79 13.34 1.50 -27.24
C SER A 79 13.68 1.16 -25.79
N SER A 80 14.94 0.79 -25.59
CA SER A 80 15.55 0.62 -24.27
C SER A 80 15.71 1.96 -23.57
N ARG A 81 14.77 2.31 -22.68
CA ARG A 81 15.05 3.22 -21.56
C ARG A 81 14.48 2.61 -20.29
N LEU A 82 15.35 2.00 -19.48
CA LEU A 82 15.04 1.63 -18.09
C LEU A 82 14.69 2.90 -17.31
N ILE A 83 13.47 2.99 -16.80
CA ILE A 83 13.00 4.14 -16.01
C ILE A 83 12.95 3.71 -14.54
N ASN A 84 13.59 4.47 -13.64
CA ASN A 84 13.40 4.30 -12.19
C ASN A 84 11.95 4.63 -11.80
N TYR A 85 11.39 3.89 -10.85
CA TYR A 85 10.17 4.30 -10.12
C TYR A 85 10.32 5.73 -9.57
N ARG A 86 11.53 6.07 -9.12
CA ARG A 86 11.94 7.42 -8.70
C ARG A 86 12.11 8.43 -9.84
N SER A 87 12.23 8.04 -11.12
CA SER A 87 12.56 8.99 -12.23
C SER A 87 11.41 9.25 -13.20
N SER A 88 10.40 8.38 -13.27
CA SER A 88 9.28 8.59 -14.22
C SER A 88 8.39 9.76 -13.80
N THR A 89 8.31 10.04 -12.50
CA THR A 89 7.70 11.25 -11.95
C THR A 89 8.49 12.51 -12.32
N TYR A 90 9.78 12.40 -12.68
CA TYR A 90 10.64 13.54 -12.98
C TYR A 90 10.62 13.95 -14.46
N ARG A 91 10.38 13.02 -15.40
CA ARG A 91 10.69 13.26 -16.82
C ARG A 91 9.60 13.96 -17.63
N ASN A 92 8.32 13.85 -17.24
CA ASN A 92 7.22 14.49 -17.98
C ASN A 92 6.77 15.85 -17.39
N GLU A 93 7.46 16.35 -16.36
CA GLU A 93 7.07 17.58 -15.64
C GLU A 93 7.98 18.79 -15.88
N HIS A 94 8.85 18.77 -16.89
CA HIS A 94 9.69 19.94 -17.25
C HIS A 94 8.90 21.20 -17.64
N LYS A 95 7.57 21.15 -17.75
CA LYS A 95 6.71 22.32 -18.00
C LYS A 95 6.06 22.92 -16.75
N PHE A 96 6.09 22.27 -15.58
CA PHE A 96 5.51 22.82 -14.35
C PHE A 96 6.59 23.07 -13.28
N SER A 97 7.16 24.29 -13.33
CA SER A 97 7.70 25.06 -12.20
C SER A 97 8.66 24.35 -11.23
N GLY A 98 9.95 24.68 -11.32
CA GLY A 98 11.02 24.21 -10.43
C GLY A 98 10.86 24.53 -8.93
N ARG A 99 9.79 25.23 -8.52
CA ARG A 99 9.54 25.59 -7.11
C ARG A 99 9.06 24.41 -6.24
N HIS A 100 8.53 23.33 -6.84
CA HIS A 100 7.95 22.21 -6.08
C HIS A 100 8.81 20.95 -6.00
N SER A 101 10.01 20.91 -6.59
CA SER A 101 10.84 19.69 -6.59
C SER A 101 11.31 19.28 -5.18
N ARG A 102 11.59 20.27 -4.31
CA ARG A 102 11.97 20.05 -2.90
C ARG A 102 10.82 19.43 -2.10
N TRP A 103 9.61 19.98 -2.24
CA TRP A 103 8.41 19.46 -1.56
C TRP A 103 8.09 18.02 -2.00
N ARG A 104 8.21 17.71 -3.29
CA ARG A 104 8.00 16.34 -3.78
C ARG A 104 9.01 15.36 -3.23
N THR A 105 10.29 15.73 -3.22
CA THR A 105 11.35 14.88 -2.66
C THR A 105 11.12 14.66 -1.17
N ALA A 106 10.71 15.70 -0.43
CA ALA A 106 10.37 15.58 0.99
C ALA A 106 9.18 14.63 1.21
N LEU A 107 8.12 14.75 0.42
CA LEU A 107 6.95 13.85 0.50
C LEU A 107 7.31 12.40 0.19
N ASP A 108 8.19 12.14 -0.78
CA ASP A 108 8.67 10.79 -1.06
C ASP A 108 9.50 10.22 0.09
N VAL A 109 10.37 11.03 0.71
CA VAL A 109 11.14 10.61 1.89
C VAL A 109 10.21 10.33 3.08
N ILE A 110 9.25 11.21 3.35
CA ILE A 110 8.25 11.02 4.41
C ILE A 110 7.43 9.75 4.15
N TYR A 111 7.03 9.51 2.90
CA TYR A 111 6.32 8.29 2.53
C TYR A 111 7.15 7.04 2.82
N MET A 112 8.43 7.02 2.45
CA MET A 112 9.32 5.90 2.77
C MET A 112 9.46 5.69 4.28
N LEU A 113 9.60 6.77 5.05
CA LEU A 113 9.64 6.70 6.51
C LEU A 113 8.34 6.14 7.09
N LEU A 114 7.18 6.49 6.53
CA LEU A 114 5.88 5.96 6.97
C LEU A 114 5.75 4.45 6.68
N VAL A 115 6.23 3.97 5.53
CA VAL A 115 6.23 2.54 5.22
C VAL A 115 7.18 1.77 6.16
N VAL A 116 8.36 2.34 6.46
CA VAL A 116 9.28 1.77 7.45
C VAL A 116 8.66 1.80 8.86
N ALA A 117 7.97 2.87 9.23
CA ALA A 117 7.25 2.95 10.49
C ALA A 117 6.16 1.87 10.58
N ALA A 118 5.42 1.62 9.49
CA ALA A 118 4.43 0.54 9.44
C ALA A 118 5.09 -0.82 9.66
N LEU A 119 6.24 -1.09 9.03
CA LEU A 119 7.03 -2.30 9.25
C LEU A 119 7.45 -2.44 10.73
N LEU A 120 7.98 -1.38 11.32
CA LEU A 120 8.40 -1.37 12.73
C LEU A 120 7.22 -1.56 13.68
N MET A 121 6.06 -0.99 13.39
CA MET A 121 4.84 -1.20 14.19
C MET A 121 4.36 -2.64 14.16
N ASN A 122 4.51 -3.36 13.04
CA ASN A 122 4.21 -4.79 12.97
C ASN A 122 5.20 -5.60 13.84
N ILE A 123 6.49 -5.25 13.81
CA ILE A 123 7.51 -5.89 14.65
C ILE A 123 7.20 -5.66 16.13
N LEU A 124 6.86 -4.43 16.52
CA LEU A 124 6.52 -4.11 17.91
C LEU A 124 5.29 -4.89 18.39
N GLN A 125 4.24 -4.99 17.58
CA GLN A 125 3.07 -5.79 17.91
C GLN A 125 3.41 -7.28 18.06
N PHE A 126 4.21 -7.82 17.14
CA PHE A 126 4.70 -9.21 17.22
C PHE A 126 5.44 -9.46 18.53
N VAL A 127 6.41 -8.61 18.88
CA VAL A 127 7.20 -8.75 20.10
C VAL A 127 6.31 -8.65 21.34
N ARG A 128 5.36 -7.70 21.39
CA ARG A 128 4.43 -7.54 22.51
C ARG A 128 3.50 -8.74 22.67
N LEU A 129 3.03 -9.33 21.57
CA LEU A 129 2.20 -10.54 21.61
C LEU A 129 2.96 -11.77 22.11
N VAL A 130 4.24 -11.90 21.73
CA VAL A 130 5.11 -12.99 22.20
C VAL A 130 5.41 -12.83 23.68
N LEU A 131 5.75 -11.63 24.15
CA LEU A 131 6.00 -11.37 25.57
C LEU A 131 4.77 -11.62 26.44
N ALA A 132 3.57 -11.43 25.89
CA ALA A 132 2.31 -11.69 26.59
C ALA A 132 1.83 -13.16 26.51
N ASP A 133 2.64 -14.09 26.01
CA ASP A 133 2.29 -15.52 25.80
C ASP A 133 0.97 -15.73 25.01
N ARG A 134 0.62 -14.76 24.17
CA ARG A 134 -0.66 -14.70 23.45
C ARG A 134 -0.61 -15.28 22.06
N GLY A 135 0.55 -15.81 21.67
CA GLY A 135 0.81 -16.34 20.34
C GLY A 135 0.77 -15.23 19.28
N ALA A 136 1.77 -15.20 18.42
CA ALA A 136 1.83 -14.23 17.34
C ALA A 136 1.02 -14.64 16.10
N GLY A 137 0.46 -15.85 16.05
CA GLY A 137 -0.22 -16.37 14.87
C GLY A 137 0.68 -16.34 13.64
N LEU A 138 0.14 -15.82 12.53
CA LEU A 138 0.85 -15.62 11.26
C LEU A 138 1.17 -14.13 11.00
N LEU A 139 1.16 -13.26 12.01
CA LEU A 139 1.60 -11.86 11.87
C LEU A 139 2.98 -11.68 11.20
N PRO A 140 4.01 -12.51 11.49
CA PRO A 140 5.30 -12.42 10.80
C PRO A 140 5.19 -12.56 9.27
N PHE A 141 4.12 -13.18 8.78
CA PHE A 141 3.87 -13.29 7.35
C PHE A 141 3.50 -11.94 6.74
N ASN A 142 2.76 -11.09 7.44
CA ASN A 142 2.47 -9.72 6.98
C ASN A 142 3.72 -8.85 6.88
N LEU A 143 4.70 -9.08 7.74
CA LEU A 143 6.01 -8.46 7.66
C LEU A 143 6.69 -8.79 6.31
N ALA A 144 6.59 -10.04 5.85
CA ALA A 144 7.10 -10.43 4.53
C ALA A 144 6.38 -9.70 3.39
N GLY A 145 5.06 -9.54 3.47
CA GLY A 145 4.28 -8.77 2.49
C GLY A 145 4.71 -7.30 2.40
N ILE A 146 4.87 -6.63 3.54
CA ILE A 146 5.36 -5.24 3.60
C ILE A 146 6.79 -5.13 3.06
N LEU A 147 7.66 -6.09 3.38
CA LEU A 147 9.04 -6.14 2.88
C LEU A 147 9.07 -6.32 1.35
N ILE A 148 8.22 -7.18 0.79
CA ILE A 148 8.07 -7.33 -0.67
C ILE A 148 7.64 -6.02 -1.30
N VAL A 149 6.67 -5.32 -0.72
CA VAL A 149 6.22 -4.00 -1.21
C VAL A 149 7.34 -2.97 -1.14
N LEU A 150 8.12 -2.93 -0.05
CA LEU A 150 9.32 -2.11 0.04
C LEU A 150 10.31 -2.42 -1.08
N VAL A 151 10.55 -3.70 -1.37
CA VAL A 151 11.41 -4.11 -2.49
C VAL A 151 10.82 -3.63 -3.82
N LEU A 152 9.54 -3.86 -4.07
CA LEU A 152 8.85 -3.42 -5.31
C LEU A 152 8.93 -1.92 -5.54
N MET A 153 8.89 -1.11 -4.48
CA MET A 153 9.05 0.36 -4.57
C MET A 153 10.45 0.78 -5.04
N HIS A 154 11.48 -0.01 -4.76
CA HIS A 154 12.87 0.29 -5.11
C HIS A 154 13.31 -0.37 -6.42
N LEU A 155 12.62 -1.44 -6.85
CA LEU A 155 12.95 -2.12 -8.09
C LEU A 155 12.62 -1.25 -9.32
N ARG A 156 13.52 -1.28 -10.30
CA ARG A 156 13.31 -0.66 -11.61
C ARG A 156 12.45 -1.60 -12.45
N THR A 157 11.26 -1.12 -12.85
CA THR A 157 10.35 -1.90 -13.68
C THR A 157 9.90 -1.11 -14.91
N PRO A 158 9.76 -1.77 -16.07
CA PRO A 158 9.26 -1.12 -17.28
C PRO A 158 7.78 -0.72 -17.19
N ASP A 159 6.98 -1.43 -16.39
CA ASP A 159 5.55 -1.15 -16.19
C ASP A 159 5.27 -0.64 -14.77
N LEU A 160 5.43 0.66 -14.60
CA LEU A 160 5.19 1.35 -13.34
C LEU A 160 3.70 1.36 -12.96
N GLY A 161 2.80 1.25 -13.94
CA GLY A 161 1.35 1.20 -13.74
C GLY A 161 0.96 -0.11 -13.06
N ALA A 162 1.42 -1.24 -13.58
CA ALA A 162 1.18 -2.56 -13.00
C ALA A 162 1.76 -2.67 -11.58
N VAL A 163 2.97 -2.15 -11.33
CA VAL A 163 3.57 -2.15 -9.98
C VAL A 163 2.74 -1.30 -9.01
N SER A 164 2.40 -0.06 -9.36
CA SER A 164 1.60 0.81 -8.48
C SER A 164 0.20 0.24 -8.23
N SER A 165 -0.45 -0.36 -9.24
CA SER A 165 -1.71 -1.08 -9.06
C SER A 165 -1.58 -2.26 -8.11
N THR A 166 -0.47 -3.01 -8.20
CA THR A 166 -0.19 -4.16 -7.31
C THR A 166 0.00 -3.70 -5.86
N ILE A 167 0.80 -2.65 -5.66
CA ILE A 167 1.04 -2.05 -4.34
C ILE A 167 -0.27 -1.50 -3.75
N LEU A 168 -1.09 -0.81 -4.56
CA LEU A 168 -2.38 -0.28 -4.12
C LEU A 168 -3.35 -1.40 -3.72
N ALA A 169 -3.41 -2.48 -4.51
CA ALA A 169 -4.23 -3.64 -4.19
C ALA A 169 -3.81 -4.29 -2.86
N PHE A 170 -2.50 -4.44 -2.64
CA PHE A 170 -1.97 -4.92 -1.36
C PHE A 170 -2.38 -4.03 -0.19
N TRP A 171 -2.14 -2.71 -0.27
CA TRP A 171 -2.53 -1.79 0.81
C TRP A 171 -4.04 -1.80 1.07
N THR A 172 -4.84 -1.94 0.02
CA THR A 172 -6.31 -2.03 0.14
C THR A 172 -6.71 -3.27 0.93
N MET A 173 -6.17 -4.44 0.58
CA MET A 173 -6.44 -5.71 1.27
C MET A 173 -5.96 -5.67 2.72
N LEU A 174 -4.73 -5.18 2.95
CA LEU A 174 -4.15 -5.08 4.28
C LEU A 174 -4.97 -4.15 5.18
N LEU A 175 -5.35 -2.97 4.67
CA LEU A 175 -6.24 -2.04 5.37
C LEU A 175 -7.60 -2.66 5.69
N ALA A 176 -8.23 -3.32 4.71
CA ALA A 176 -9.55 -3.92 4.88
C ALA A 176 -9.55 -5.04 5.93
N PHE A 177 -8.59 -5.96 5.88
CA PHE A 177 -8.53 -7.09 6.79
C PHE A 177 -8.13 -6.69 8.21
N THR A 178 -7.20 -5.75 8.35
CA THR A 178 -6.79 -5.23 9.68
C THR A 178 -7.89 -4.40 10.33
N ALA A 179 -8.68 -3.66 9.56
CA ALA A 179 -9.82 -2.90 10.08
C ALA A 179 -10.90 -3.77 10.74
N VAL A 180 -11.06 -5.03 10.32
CA VAL A 180 -12.02 -5.97 10.93
C VAL A 180 -11.62 -6.36 12.36
N ALA A 181 -10.35 -6.23 12.75
CA ALA A 181 -9.89 -6.55 14.10
C ALA A 181 -10.41 -5.57 15.16
N LEU A 182 -10.59 -4.27 14.82
CA LEU A 182 -11.00 -3.23 15.77
C LEU A 182 -12.38 -3.50 16.41
N PRO A 183 -13.45 -3.80 15.65
CA PRO A 183 -14.74 -4.18 16.24
C PRO A 183 -14.66 -5.45 17.10
N GLY A 184 -13.78 -6.38 16.76
CA GLY A 184 -13.56 -7.61 17.55
C GLY A 184 -13.02 -7.28 18.94
N MET A 185 -11.98 -6.44 19.02
CA MET A 185 -11.38 -5.99 20.29
C MET A 185 -12.34 -5.14 21.12
N ALA A 186 -13.14 -4.28 20.50
CA ALA A 186 -14.14 -3.47 21.21
C ALA A 186 -15.21 -4.33 21.91
N LYS A 187 -15.52 -5.52 21.38
CA LYS A 187 -16.47 -6.45 22.01
C LYS A 187 -15.86 -7.31 23.13
N LEU A 188 -14.53 -7.35 23.22
CA LEU A 188 -13.80 -8.04 24.29
C LEU A 188 -13.58 -7.15 25.52
N GLU A 189 -13.75 -5.83 25.35
CA GLU A 189 -13.73 -4.85 26.43
C GLU A 189 -14.79 -5.20 27.48
N GLY A 190 -14.38 -5.32 28.75
CA GLY A 190 -15.23 -5.78 29.85
C GLY A 190 -15.43 -7.30 29.99
N ILE A 191 -15.03 -8.12 29.02
CA ILE A 191 -15.04 -9.61 29.12
C ILE A 191 -13.66 -10.13 29.51
N GLU A 192 -12.63 -9.65 28.81
CA GLU A 192 -11.23 -9.96 29.07
C GLU A 192 -10.48 -8.64 29.17
N ASP A 193 -10.68 -7.93 30.29
CA ASP A 193 -10.17 -6.56 30.44
C ASP A 193 -8.64 -6.49 30.67
N ARG A 194 -7.96 -7.65 30.75
CA ARG A 194 -6.49 -7.80 30.81
C ARG A 194 -5.80 -6.90 31.85
N LYS A 195 -6.52 -6.47 32.89
CA LYS A 195 -6.00 -5.59 33.93
C LYS A 195 -4.93 -6.35 34.72
N GLY A 196 -3.66 -5.95 34.56
CA GLY A 196 -2.51 -6.56 35.24
C GLY A 196 -1.63 -7.49 34.39
N THR A 197 -1.87 -7.61 33.08
CA THR A 197 -0.92 -8.26 32.16
C THR A 197 0.02 -7.23 31.53
N GLU A 198 1.20 -7.65 31.07
CA GLU A 198 2.20 -6.78 30.42
C GLU A 198 1.69 -6.11 29.13
N TYR A 199 0.69 -6.71 28.46
CA TYR A 199 0.06 -6.14 27.26
C TYR A 199 -1.45 -5.94 27.44
N LEU A 200 -1.84 -4.70 27.75
CA LEU A 200 -3.23 -4.30 27.97
C LEU A 200 -4.02 -4.31 26.66
N LEU A 201 -5.32 -4.60 26.74
CA LEU A 201 -6.21 -4.56 25.58
C LEU A 201 -6.29 -3.15 24.96
N SER A 202 -6.17 -2.12 25.78
CA SER A 202 -6.09 -0.72 25.34
C SER A 202 -4.89 -0.48 24.42
N ASP A 203 -3.74 -1.05 24.77
CA ASP A 203 -2.49 -0.83 24.06
C ASP A 203 -2.50 -1.57 22.73
N GLU A 204 -3.04 -2.79 22.70
CA GLU A 204 -3.28 -3.55 21.47
C GLU A 204 -4.21 -2.80 20.50
N LYS A 205 -5.31 -2.23 21.02
CA LYS A 205 -6.25 -1.44 20.21
C LYS A 205 -5.58 -0.20 19.62
N ILE A 206 -4.71 0.46 20.38
CA ILE A 206 -3.94 1.63 19.90
C ILE A 206 -2.93 1.19 18.84
N ASP A 207 -2.17 0.12 19.06
CA ASP A 207 -1.17 -0.38 18.10
C ASP A 207 -1.82 -0.73 16.75
N VAL A 208 -2.92 -1.48 16.77
CA VAL A 208 -3.70 -1.82 15.57
C VAL A 208 -4.30 -0.57 14.93
N GLY A 209 -4.80 0.38 15.73
CA GLY A 209 -5.32 1.65 15.25
C GLY A 209 -4.27 2.48 14.52
N VAL A 210 -3.04 2.56 15.06
CA VAL A 210 -1.90 3.23 14.42
C VAL A 210 -1.53 2.54 13.11
N GLN A 211 -1.51 1.21 13.07
CA GLN A 211 -1.25 0.46 11.84
C GLN A 211 -2.27 0.75 10.74
N ILE A 212 -3.57 0.72 11.07
CA ILE A 212 -4.66 1.06 10.14
C ILE A 212 -4.46 2.48 9.61
N GLY A 213 -4.08 3.43 10.47
CA GLY A 213 -3.75 4.80 10.07
C GLY A 213 -2.59 4.86 9.06
N LEU A 214 -1.49 4.14 9.33
CA LEU A 214 -0.34 4.07 8.44
C LEU A 214 -0.68 3.42 7.08
N TYR A 215 -1.50 2.37 7.09
CA TYR A 215 -1.98 1.72 5.86
C TYR A 215 -2.90 2.64 5.07
N ALA A 216 -3.79 3.39 5.73
CA ALA A 216 -4.68 4.35 5.07
C ALA A 216 -3.89 5.49 4.41
N VAL A 217 -2.88 6.04 5.08
CA VAL A 217 -2.00 7.05 4.47
C VAL A 217 -1.25 6.44 3.28
N SER A 218 -0.75 5.21 3.42
CA SER A 218 -0.03 4.55 2.33
C SER A 218 -0.92 4.30 1.11
N TRP A 219 -2.17 3.91 1.36
CA TRP A 219 -3.21 3.75 0.35
C TRP A 219 -3.52 5.07 -0.36
N LEU A 220 -3.73 6.16 0.39
CA LEU A 220 -4.03 7.48 -0.18
C LEU A 220 -2.90 7.98 -1.10
N VAL A 221 -1.64 7.81 -0.67
CA VAL A 221 -0.49 8.21 -1.47
C VAL A 221 -0.43 7.42 -2.77
N GLU A 222 -0.56 6.09 -2.73
CA GLU A 222 -0.50 5.24 -3.92
C GLU A 222 -1.73 5.43 -4.84
N ALA A 223 -2.93 5.59 -4.27
CA ALA A 223 -4.13 5.92 -5.02
C ALA A 223 -3.94 7.25 -5.78
N SER A 224 -3.40 8.27 -5.11
CA SER A 224 -3.13 9.56 -5.74
C SER A 224 -2.10 9.47 -6.87
N ARG A 225 -1.06 8.63 -6.72
CA ARG A 225 -0.04 8.37 -7.75
C ARG A 225 -0.66 7.68 -8.96
N LEU A 226 -1.49 6.66 -8.74
CA LEU A 226 -2.15 5.90 -9.80
C LEU A 226 -3.16 6.77 -10.58
N VAL A 227 -3.94 7.59 -9.87
CA VAL A 227 -4.90 8.53 -10.49
C VAL A 227 -4.16 9.56 -11.35
N LYS A 228 -3.08 10.17 -10.82
CA LYS A 228 -2.28 11.15 -11.59
C LYS A 228 -1.73 10.54 -12.88
N ARG A 229 -1.21 9.32 -12.82
CA ARG A 229 -0.72 8.59 -14.00
C ARG A 229 -1.83 8.30 -15.01
N SER A 230 -2.98 7.82 -14.53
CA SER A 230 -4.14 7.54 -15.38
C SER A 230 -4.65 8.80 -16.09
N VAL A 231 -4.67 9.94 -15.39
CA VAL A 231 -5.05 11.24 -15.97
C VAL A 231 -4.02 11.69 -17.01
N ALA A 232 -2.72 11.54 -16.75
CA ALA A 232 -1.68 11.88 -17.72
C ALA A 232 -1.79 11.05 -19.00
N ALA A 233 -1.94 9.73 -18.87
CA ALA A 233 -2.12 8.83 -20.02
C ALA A 233 -3.37 9.19 -20.86
N ARG A 234 -4.49 9.55 -20.20
CA ARG A 234 -5.71 10.03 -20.89
C ARG A 234 -5.51 11.37 -21.61
N LYS A 235 -4.64 12.25 -21.10
CA LYS A 235 -4.33 13.52 -21.76
C LYS A 235 -3.46 13.29 -23.00
N GLU A 236 -2.49 12.39 -22.93
CA GLU A 236 -1.64 12.02 -24.07
C GLU A 236 -2.47 11.41 -25.20
N SER A 237 -3.40 10.50 -24.90
CA SER A 237 -4.28 9.90 -25.92
C SER A 237 -5.20 10.92 -26.60
N ARG A 238 -5.70 11.92 -25.86
CA ARG A 238 -6.50 13.03 -26.42
C ARG A 238 -5.68 14.06 -27.19
N GLY A 239 -4.42 14.25 -26.83
CA GLY A 239 -3.51 15.17 -27.53
C GLY A 239 -3.11 14.61 -28.89
N SER A 240 -2.88 13.30 -28.98
CA SER A 240 -2.48 12.64 -30.22
C SER A 240 -3.58 12.54 -31.27
N SER A 241 -4.85 12.77 -30.91
CA SER A 241 -5.98 12.84 -31.86
C SER A 241 -6.16 14.21 -32.50
N LYS A 242 -5.44 15.25 -32.05
CA LYS A 242 -5.30 16.50 -32.81
C LYS A 242 -4.15 16.28 -33.81
N LEU A 243 -4.50 15.82 -35.00
CA LEU A 243 -3.59 15.75 -36.16
C LEU A 243 -2.88 17.12 -36.31
N PRO A 244 -1.61 17.16 -36.73
CA PRO A 244 -1.00 18.41 -37.14
C PRO A 244 -1.83 18.92 -38.33
N GLU A 245 -2.47 20.08 -38.19
CA GLU A 245 -2.84 20.86 -39.37
C GLU A 245 -1.54 21.10 -40.13
N THR A 246 -1.39 20.41 -41.26
CA THR A 246 -0.36 20.69 -42.24
C THR A 246 -0.45 22.19 -42.53
N PRO A 247 0.59 22.99 -42.29
CA PRO A 247 0.56 24.37 -42.74
C PRO A 247 0.42 24.32 -44.26
N HIS A 248 -0.73 24.79 -44.74
CA HIS A 248 -1.03 24.97 -46.16
C HIS A 248 0.01 25.97 -46.67
N ASN A 249 1.08 25.46 -47.25
CA ASN A 249 2.13 26.25 -47.84
C ASN A 249 1.60 26.69 -49.20
N ASP A 250 0.80 27.76 -49.21
CA ASP A 250 0.42 28.45 -50.43
C ASP A 250 1.69 29.06 -51.02
N GLY A 251 2.30 28.28 -51.91
CA GLY A 251 3.37 28.70 -52.79
C GLY A 251 2.87 29.79 -53.73
N LEU A 252 2.89 31.04 -53.27
CA LEU A 252 2.94 32.20 -54.15
C LEU A 252 4.36 32.28 -54.71
N ALA A 253 4.53 31.63 -55.86
CA ALA A 253 5.62 31.84 -56.79
C ALA A 253 5.62 33.32 -57.21
N MET A 254 6.37 34.16 -56.51
CA MET A 254 6.68 35.51 -56.98
C MET A 254 7.98 35.45 -57.78
N SER A 255 7.80 35.37 -59.10
CA SER A 255 8.84 35.50 -60.11
C SER A 255 9.60 36.82 -59.91
N ARG A 256 10.87 36.76 -59.52
CA ARG A 256 11.80 37.87 -59.69
C ARG A 256 12.62 37.63 -60.95
N SER A 257 12.10 38.14 -62.05
CA SER A 257 12.91 38.57 -63.18
C SER A 257 13.88 39.64 -62.67
N VAL A 258 15.18 39.34 -62.69
CA VAL A 258 16.24 40.35 -62.66
C VAL A 258 16.97 40.18 -63.97
N GLU A 259 16.51 40.99 -64.92
CA GLU A 259 17.13 41.22 -66.21
C GLU A 259 18.22 42.28 -66.09
N ASP A 260 19.26 42.07 -66.89
CA ASP A 260 20.55 42.73 -66.98
C ASP A 260 20.59 44.26 -66.89
N LYS A 261 21.72 44.76 -66.35
CA LYS A 261 22.45 45.81 -67.06
C LYS A 261 23.96 45.74 -66.82
N ALA A 262 24.64 45.55 -67.94
CA ALA A 262 26.07 45.49 -68.10
C ALA A 262 26.76 46.88 -68.12
N VAL A 263 28.09 46.82 -68.07
CA VAL A 263 29.08 47.80 -68.59
C VAL A 263 29.41 49.02 -67.70
N ALA A 264 30.61 49.03 -67.13
CA ALA A 264 31.73 49.82 -67.67
C ALA A 264 33.02 49.64 -66.83
N ASN A 265 34.08 49.19 -67.50
CA ASN A 265 35.48 49.36 -67.10
C ASN A 265 35.87 50.84 -67.27
N ALA A 266 36.63 51.40 -66.32
CA ALA A 266 37.83 52.23 -66.50
C ALA A 266 38.24 52.81 -65.14
#